data_AF-A0A6B9V664-F1
#
_entry.id   AF-A0A6B9V664-F1
#
_cell.length_a   1.000
_cell.length_b   1.000
_cell.length_c   1.000
_cell.angle_alpha   90.00
_cell.angle_beta   90.00
_cell.angle_gamma   90.00
#
_symmetry.space_group_name_H-M   'P 1'
#
loop_
_entity.id
_entity.type
_entity.pdbx_description
1 polymer ?
#
loop_
_entity_poly.entity_id
_entity_poly.type
_entity_poly.pdbx_seq_one_letter_code
_entity_poly.pdbx_strand_id
1 'polypeptide(L)'
;MTGNLREWVNNLSEYERLQLINGTSSQFLGIIHQEFPGDITIIQKRNSQEYFEMKCCSLNRKDLEKHYKKMAAKYYPLGGNNNPPLKQVFIASLPDELQPEIQRMMTALCKEVATTTIGEIYQLALAALDKLCEQEQMFKQLNKNSGKFKGACSKSHLKIKCKEPSMCECKTKKKKRIGNHQPKYSIRKHLEGEEASRSIVTSKEENPILSQINASFVENKDTLLSHALTRQRRR
;
A
#
# COMPACT_ATOMS: atom_id res chain seq x y z
N MET A 1 -2.71 -8.39 -42.67
CA MET A 1 -3.20 -7.45 -41.64
C MET A 1 -4.71 -7.46 -41.65
N THR A 2 -5.37 -7.40 -40.49
CA THR A 2 -6.84 -7.42 -40.35
C THR A 2 -7.28 -6.33 -39.36
N GLY A 3 -8.55 -5.94 -39.40
CA GLY A 3 -9.12 -4.92 -38.50
C GLY A 3 -8.59 -3.49 -38.75
N ASN A 4 -8.67 -2.64 -37.72
CA ASN A 4 -8.35 -1.20 -37.81
C ASN A 4 -6.93 -0.92 -38.34
N LEU A 5 -5.97 -1.81 -38.09
CA LEU A 5 -4.61 -1.67 -38.62
C LEU A 5 -4.59 -1.77 -40.16
N ARG A 6 -5.39 -2.67 -40.76
CA ARG A 6 -5.50 -2.79 -42.22
C ARG A 6 -6.12 -1.55 -42.83
N GLU A 7 -7.17 -1.03 -42.19
CA GLU A 7 -7.86 0.18 -42.66
C GLU A 7 -6.97 1.41 -42.59
N TRP A 8 -6.22 1.57 -41.49
CA TRP A 8 -5.23 2.64 -41.35
C TRP A 8 -4.16 2.58 -42.45
N VAL A 9 -3.53 1.41 -42.69
CA VAL A 9 -2.51 1.25 -43.75
C VAL A 9 -3.07 1.57 -45.15
N ASN A 10 -4.34 1.23 -45.40
CA ASN A 10 -5.01 1.51 -46.67
C ASN A 10 -5.35 3.00 -46.85
N ASN A 11 -5.45 3.77 -45.76
CA ASN A 11 -5.73 5.21 -45.80
C ASN A 11 -4.47 6.08 -45.85
N LEU A 12 -3.28 5.51 -45.63
CA LEU A 12 -2.01 6.21 -45.81
C LEU A 12 -1.83 6.67 -47.26
N SER A 13 -1.14 7.79 -47.46
CA SER A 13 -0.71 8.22 -48.79
C SER A 13 0.30 7.23 -49.39
N GLU A 14 0.47 7.28 -50.71
CA GLU A 14 1.43 6.41 -51.41
C GLU A 14 2.87 6.63 -50.89
N TYR A 15 3.22 7.88 -50.58
CA TYR A 15 4.51 8.21 -50.00
C TYR A 15 4.69 7.59 -48.60
N GLU A 16 3.69 7.70 -47.73
CA GLU A 16 3.73 7.11 -46.39
C GLU A 16 3.78 5.59 -46.44
N ARG A 17 3.02 4.95 -47.33
CA ARG A 17 3.11 3.50 -47.57
C ARG A 17 4.50 3.09 -48.03
N LEU A 18 5.11 3.82 -48.96
CA LEU A 18 6.46 3.54 -49.42
C LEU A 18 7.49 3.70 -48.31
N GLN A 19 7.38 4.72 -47.46
CA GLN A 19 8.22 4.87 -46.27
C GLN A 19 8.03 3.72 -45.27
N LEU A 20 6.79 3.25 -45.13
CA LEU A 20 6.42 2.15 -44.24
C LEU A 20 6.96 0.80 -44.73
N ILE A 21 6.90 0.54 -46.04
CA ILE A 21 7.34 -0.70 -46.69
C ILE A 21 8.87 -0.74 -46.83
N ASN A 22 9.50 0.39 -47.15
CA ASN A 22 10.95 0.49 -47.38
C ASN A 22 11.73 0.77 -46.09
N GLY A 23 11.04 1.08 -44.99
CA GLY A 23 11.63 1.29 -43.68
C GLY A 23 12.09 -0.01 -43.01
N THR A 24 12.88 0.13 -41.94
CA THR A 24 13.22 -1.00 -41.08
C THR A 24 12.03 -1.41 -40.22
N SER A 25 11.99 -2.67 -39.77
CA SER A 25 10.96 -3.15 -38.84
C SER A 25 10.87 -2.30 -37.56
N SER A 26 11.99 -1.73 -37.11
CA SER A 26 12.02 -0.82 -35.95
C SER A 26 11.26 0.48 -36.21
N GLN A 27 11.45 1.09 -37.39
CA GLN A 27 10.73 2.30 -37.79
C GLN A 27 9.24 2.01 -37.97
N PHE A 28 8.89 0.90 -38.61
CA PHE A 28 7.51 0.46 -38.75
C PHE A 28 6.80 0.31 -37.41
N LEU A 29 7.44 -0.39 -36.46
CA LEU A 29 6.90 -0.55 -35.11
C LEU A 29 6.83 0.79 -34.36
N GLY A 30 7.79 1.69 -34.57
CA GLY A 30 7.77 3.04 -34.01
C GLY A 30 6.57 3.86 -34.50
N ILE A 31 6.26 3.81 -35.79
CA ILE A 31 5.10 4.50 -36.39
C ILE A 31 3.80 3.91 -35.84
N ILE A 32 3.67 2.57 -35.82
CA ILE A 32 2.49 1.92 -35.21
C ILE A 32 2.35 2.31 -33.73
N HIS A 33 3.45 2.35 -32.99
CA HIS A 33 3.43 2.70 -31.58
C HIS A 33 3.03 4.18 -31.37
N GLN A 34 3.41 5.08 -32.26
CA GLN A 34 3.00 6.48 -32.19
C GLN A 34 1.52 6.65 -32.55
N GLU A 35 1.01 5.93 -33.54
CA GLU A 35 -0.36 6.10 -34.01
C GLU A 35 -1.40 5.49 -33.06
N PHE A 36 -1.16 4.26 -32.60
CA PHE A 36 -2.17 3.49 -31.86
C PHE A 36 -2.09 3.73 -30.35
N PRO A 37 -0.94 3.49 -29.68
CA PRO A 37 -0.73 3.92 -28.30
C PRO A 37 -0.67 5.44 -28.09
N GLY A 38 -0.18 6.22 -29.06
CA GLY A 38 0.09 7.64 -28.85
C GLY A 38 1.42 7.91 -28.15
N ASP A 39 1.53 9.09 -27.52
CA ASP A 39 2.73 9.49 -26.79
C ASP A 39 2.92 8.61 -25.52
N ILE A 40 3.90 7.71 -25.61
CA ILE A 40 4.28 6.79 -24.53
C ILE A 40 4.67 7.53 -23.26
N THR A 41 5.19 8.77 -23.36
CA THR A 41 5.63 9.54 -22.19
C THR A 41 4.44 10.01 -21.36
N ILE A 42 3.33 10.37 -22.01
CA ILE A 42 2.07 10.73 -21.35
C ILE A 42 1.48 9.49 -20.65
N ILE A 43 1.50 8.34 -21.33
CA ILE A 43 1.02 7.07 -20.77
C ILE A 43 1.88 6.65 -19.56
N GLN A 44 3.21 6.73 -19.67
CA GLN A 44 4.11 6.41 -18.58
C GLN A 44 3.91 7.33 -17.38
N LYS A 45 3.76 8.64 -17.61
CA LYS A 45 3.48 9.61 -16.53
C LYS A 45 2.17 9.30 -15.82
N ARG A 46 1.09 9.02 -16.57
CA ARG A 46 -0.19 8.59 -16.00
C ARG A 46 -0.05 7.29 -15.22
N ASN A 47 0.60 6.27 -15.80
CA ASN A 47 0.78 4.98 -15.15
C ASN A 47 1.59 5.09 -13.86
N SER A 48 2.63 5.94 -13.86
CA SER A 48 3.42 6.23 -12.67
C SER A 48 2.51 6.84 -11.60
N GLN A 49 1.81 7.94 -11.90
CA GLN A 49 0.91 8.59 -10.95
C GLN A 49 -0.14 7.63 -10.38
N GLU A 50 -0.87 6.91 -11.24
CA GLU A 50 -1.86 5.93 -10.80
C GLU A 50 -1.24 4.83 -9.94
N TYR A 51 0.01 4.42 -10.20
CA TYR A 51 0.69 3.42 -9.38
C TYR A 51 0.99 3.90 -7.96
N PHE A 52 1.40 5.16 -7.80
CA PHE A 52 1.68 5.74 -6.47
C PHE A 52 0.39 6.04 -5.68
N GLU A 53 -0.70 6.36 -6.38
CA GLU A 53 -1.99 6.71 -5.76
C GLU A 53 -2.86 5.48 -5.43
N MET A 54 -2.62 4.34 -6.07
CA MET A 54 -3.37 3.11 -5.81
C MET A 54 -3.23 2.62 -4.37
N LYS A 55 -4.37 2.37 -3.72
CA LYS A 55 -4.49 1.78 -2.38
C LYS A 55 -5.53 0.68 -2.36
N CYS A 56 -5.31 -0.33 -1.53
CA CYS A 56 -6.27 -1.37 -1.20
C CYS A 56 -6.67 -1.23 0.27
N CYS A 57 -7.96 -0.98 0.51
CA CYS A 57 -8.50 -0.76 1.86
C CYS A 57 -9.35 -1.96 2.33
N SER A 58 -9.23 -3.11 1.67
CA SER A 58 -10.05 -4.30 1.93
C SER A 58 -9.17 -5.48 2.32
N LEU A 59 -9.54 -6.14 3.42
CA LEU A 59 -8.97 -7.42 3.83
C LEU A 59 -9.62 -8.62 3.11
N ASN A 60 -10.55 -8.37 2.17
CA ASN A 60 -11.13 -9.44 1.37
C ASN A 60 -10.09 -9.97 0.37
N ARG A 61 -9.89 -11.30 0.36
CA ARG A 61 -8.95 -11.98 -0.53
C ARG A 61 -9.17 -11.66 -2.01
N LYS A 62 -10.42 -11.52 -2.47
CA LYS A 62 -10.76 -11.18 -3.86
C LYS A 62 -10.34 -9.75 -4.23
N ASP A 63 -10.50 -8.82 -3.28
CA ASP A 63 -10.12 -7.42 -3.49
C ASP A 63 -8.59 -7.28 -3.52
N LEU A 64 -7.88 -8.00 -2.64
CA LEU A 64 -6.42 -8.09 -2.65
C LEU A 64 -5.90 -8.66 -3.98
N GLU A 65 -6.52 -9.72 -4.49
CA GLU A 65 -6.15 -10.30 -5.79
C GLU A 65 -6.38 -9.31 -6.94
N LYS A 66 -7.53 -8.64 -6.96
CA LYS A 66 -7.85 -7.62 -7.96
C LYS A 66 -6.86 -6.46 -7.91
N HIS A 67 -6.51 -6.02 -6.70
CA HIS A 67 -5.50 -4.97 -6.49
C HIS A 67 -4.12 -5.41 -6.97
N TYR A 68 -3.68 -6.62 -6.61
CA TYR A 68 -2.42 -7.19 -7.08
C TYR A 68 -2.35 -7.22 -8.61
N LYS A 69 -3.39 -7.70 -9.28
CA LYS A 69 -3.44 -7.74 -10.77
C LYS A 69 -3.31 -6.34 -11.38
N LYS A 70 -4.00 -5.34 -10.82
CA LYS A 70 -3.92 -3.95 -11.29
C LYS A 70 -2.53 -3.34 -11.07
N MET A 71 -1.96 -3.51 -9.88
CA MET A 71 -0.61 -3.04 -9.55
C MET A 71 0.43 -3.71 -10.46
N ALA A 72 0.37 -5.04 -10.60
CA ALA A 72 1.30 -5.81 -11.44
C ALA A 72 1.27 -5.36 -12.90
N ALA A 73 0.09 -5.09 -13.45
CA ALA A 73 -0.08 -4.60 -14.82
C ALA A 73 0.64 -3.25 -15.08
N LYS A 74 0.81 -2.41 -14.06
CA LYS A 74 1.56 -1.15 -14.14
C LYS A 74 3.02 -1.27 -13.71
N TYR A 75 3.33 -2.20 -12.82
CA TYR A 75 4.67 -2.43 -12.30
C TYR A 75 5.69 -2.75 -13.40
N TYR A 76 5.34 -3.65 -14.33
CA TYR A 76 6.28 -4.07 -15.39
C TYR A 76 6.55 -2.97 -16.43
N PRO A 77 5.53 -2.26 -16.97
CA PRO A 77 5.77 -1.11 -17.85
C PRO A 77 6.60 0.01 -17.23
N LEU A 78 6.59 0.16 -15.90
CA LEU A 78 7.40 1.13 -15.17
C LEU A 78 8.84 0.64 -14.88
N GLY A 79 9.24 -0.51 -15.42
CA GLY A 79 10.58 -1.07 -15.20
C GLY A 79 10.78 -1.62 -13.78
N GLY A 80 9.70 -2.11 -13.15
CA GLY A 80 9.68 -2.52 -11.75
C GLY A 80 10.81 -3.44 -11.29
N ASN A 81 11.27 -4.35 -12.15
CA ASN A 81 12.37 -5.27 -11.82
C ASN A 81 13.68 -4.54 -11.48
N ASN A 82 13.91 -3.37 -12.08
CA ASN A 82 15.11 -2.56 -11.90
C ASN A 82 14.88 -1.36 -10.96
N ASN A 83 13.68 -1.25 -10.37
CA ASN A 83 13.26 -0.11 -9.57
C ASN A 83 12.75 -0.58 -8.18
N PRO A 84 13.66 -0.84 -7.22
CA PRO A 84 13.30 -1.27 -5.87
C PRO A 84 12.26 -0.39 -5.15
N PRO A 85 12.27 0.96 -5.29
CA PRO A 85 11.21 1.81 -4.74
C PRO A 85 9.78 1.40 -5.12
N LEU A 86 9.54 0.89 -6.33
CA LEU A 86 8.19 0.48 -6.75
C LEU A 86 7.64 -0.72 -5.96
N LYS A 87 8.52 -1.55 -5.39
CA LYS A 87 8.12 -2.65 -4.50
C LYS A 87 7.70 -2.12 -3.12
N GLN A 88 8.36 -1.09 -2.62
CA GLN A 88 7.96 -0.40 -1.38
C GLN A 88 6.59 0.25 -1.52
N VAL A 89 6.33 0.89 -2.67
CA VAL A 89 5.02 1.44 -3.00
C VAL A 89 3.95 0.35 -3.05
N PHE A 90 4.29 -0.83 -3.60
CA PHE A 90 3.38 -1.97 -3.58
C PHE A 90 3.04 -2.40 -2.14
N ILE A 91 4.02 -2.53 -1.25
CA ILE A 91 3.76 -2.85 0.16
C ILE A 91 2.87 -1.79 0.80
N ALA A 92 3.20 -0.50 0.63
CA ALA A 92 2.44 0.62 1.17
C ALA A 92 1.05 0.80 0.53
N SER A 93 0.75 0.09 -0.55
CA SER A 93 -0.58 0.07 -1.17
C SER A 93 -1.52 -0.96 -0.56
N LEU A 94 -0.99 -1.93 0.18
CA LEU A 94 -1.78 -2.97 0.84
C LEU A 94 -2.43 -2.43 2.12
N PRO A 95 -3.47 -3.09 2.66
CA PRO A 95 -4.08 -2.68 3.92
C PRO A 95 -3.06 -2.56 5.05
N ASP A 96 -3.18 -1.51 5.87
CA ASP A 96 -2.24 -1.18 6.94
C ASP A 96 -2.13 -2.29 7.99
N GLU A 97 -3.18 -3.11 8.16
CA GLU A 97 -3.19 -4.25 9.07
C GLU A 97 -2.23 -5.37 8.62
N LEU A 98 -1.97 -5.49 7.32
CA LEU A 98 -1.10 -6.52 6.74
C LEU A 98 0.37 -6.10 6.71
N GLN A 99 0.65 -4.80 6.52
CA GLN A 99 2.01 -4.31 6.24
C GLN A 99 3.04 -4.71 7.33
N PRO A 100 2.77 -4.56 8.65
CA PRO A 100 3.73 -4.94 9.69
C PRO A 100 4.03 -6.44 9.71
N GLU A 101 3.01 -7.27 9.45
CA GLU A 101 3.19 -8.72 9.43
C GLU A 101 3.96 -9.18 8.19
N ILE A 102 3.69 -8.56 7.03
CA ILE A 102 4.50 -8.79 5.81
C ILE A 102 5.97 -8.48 6.09
N GLN A 103 6.27 -7.31 6.68
CA GLN A 103 7.65 -6.93 7.01
C GLN A 103 8.28 -7.93 7.99
N ARG A 104 7.54 -8.36 9.03
CA ARG A 104 8.01 -9.37 9.97
C ARG A 104 8.32 -10.71 9.28
N MET A 105 7.47 -11.15 8.35
CA MET A 105 7.70 -12.37 7.57
C MET A 105 8.91 -12.23 6.64
N MET A 106 9.09 -11.06 6.01
CA MET A 106 10.27 -10.79 5.19
C MET A 106 11.56 -10.89 6.01
N THR A 107 11.60 -10.26 7.20
CA THR A 107 12.74 -10.36 8.11
C THR A 107 12.98 -11.80 8.56
N ALA A 108 11.94 -12.54 8.92
CA ALA A 108 12.06 -13.94 9.35
C ALA A 108 12.59 -14.87 8.25
N LEU A 109 12.31 -14.54 6.99
CA LEU A 109 12.79 -15.28 5.82
C LEU A 109 14.11 -14.72 5.24
N CYS A 110 14.74 -13.76 5.91
CA CYS A 110 15.93 -13.05 5.43
C CYS A 110 15.76 -12.49 4.01
N LYS A 111 14.56 -12.01 3.68
CA LYS A 111 14.23 -11.42 2.38
C LYS A 111 14.36 -9.91 2.41
N GLU A 112 15.08 -9.37 1.46
CA GLU A 112 15.13 -7.93 1.22
C GLU A 112 14.08 -7.51 0.19
N VAL A 113 13.52 -6.31 0.33
CA VAL A 113 12.54 -5.78 -0.63
C VAL A 113 13.16 -5.66 -2.03
N ALA A 114 14.45 -5.30 -2.13
CA ALA A 114 15.14 -5.17 -3.40
C ALA A 114 15.18 -6.48 -4.21
N THR A 115 15.31 -7.63 -3.55
CA THR A 115 15.45 -8.94 -4.20
C THR A 115 14.13 -9.72 -4.29
N THR A 116 13.14 -9.38 -3.47
CA THR A 116 11.83 -10.05 -3.45
C THR A 116 10.96 -9.61 -4.63
N THR A 117 10.28 -10.53 -5.30
CA THR A 117 9.34 -10.20 -6.38
C THR A 117 8.01 -9.68 -5.83
N ILE A 118 7.26 -8.88 -6.59
CA ILE A 118 5.93 -8.42 -6.17
C ILE A 118 4.94 -9.58 -5.96
N GLY A 119 5.14 -10.70 -6.68
CA GLY A 119 4.35 -11.91 -6.51
C GLY A 119 4.62 -12.57 -5.16
N GLU A 120 5.87 -12.65 -4.73
CA GLU A 120 6.22 -13.13 -3.39
C GLU A 120 5.70 -12.21 -2.30
N ILE A 121 5.81 -10.88 -2.45
CA ILE A 121 5.21 -9.92 -1.50
C ILE A 121 3.70 -10.15 -1.39
N TYR A 122 3.02 -10.41 -2.51
CA TYR A 122 1.61 -10.76 -2.51
C TYR A 122 1.31 -12.08 -1.79
N GLN A 123 2.14 -13.12 -1.95
CA GLN A 123 2.00 -14.36 -1.17
C GLN A 123 2.18 -14.13 0.33
N LEU A 124 3.12 -13.26 0.73
CA LEU A 124 3.28 -12.86 2.12
C LEU A 124 2.04 -12.10 2.62
N ALA A 125 1.42 -11.26 1.79
CA ALA A 125 0.18 -10.57 2.15
C ALA A 125 -0.98 -11.56 2.39
N LEU A 126 -1.08 -12.62 1.56
CA LEU A 126 -2.08 -13.67 1.76
C LEU A 126 -1.82 -14.47 3.05
N ALA A 127 -0.57 -14.82 3.32
CA ALA A 127 -0.22 -15.51 4.56
C ALA A 127 -0.45 -14.65 5.81
N ALA A 128 -0.17 -13.35 5.73
CA ALA A 128 -0.48 -12.39 6.79
C ALA A 128 -2.00 -12.31 7.04
N LEU A 129 -2.81 -12.29 5.97
CA LEU A 129 -4.27 -12.31 6.08
C LEU A 129 -4.76 -13.60 6.74
N ASP A 130 -4.27 -14.76 6.31
CA ASP A 130 -4.68 -16.05 6.86
C ASP A 130 -4.35 -16.11 8.37
N LYS A 131 -3.17 -15.62 8.77
CA LYS A 131 -2.79 -15.50 10.19
C LYS A 131 -3.73 -14.58 10.99
N LEU A 132 -4.14 -13.44 10.44
CA LEU A 132 -5.10 -12.55 11.10
C LEU A 132 -6.46 -13.22 11.27
N CYS A 133 -6.93 -13.97 10.26
CA CYS A 133 -8.18 -14.72 10.33
C CYS A 133 -8.13 -15.82 11.40
N GLU A 134 -7.02 -16.56 11.48
CA GLU A 134 -6.80 -17.57 12.53
C GLU A 134 -6.80 -16.94 13.93
N GLN A 135 -6.13 -15.80 14.10
CA GLN A 135 -6.13 -15.05 15.36
C GLN A 135 -7.53 -14.60 15.75
N GLU A 136 -8.29 -14.03 14.81
CA GLU A 136 -9.67 -13.62 15.04
C GLU A 136 -10.55 -14.81 15.47
N GLN A 137 -10.38 -15.97 14.82
CA GLN A 137 -11.10 -17.20 15.17
C GLN A 137 -10.74 -17.69 16.58
N MET A 138 -9.46 -17.67 16.96
CA MET A 138 -9.01 -18.01 18.31
C MET A 138 -9.64 -17.09 19.36
N PHE A 139 -9.64 -15.77 19.13
CA PHE A 139 -10.27 -14.82 20.05
C PHE A 139 -11.78 -15.01 20.16
N LYS A 140 -12.47 -15.31 19.05
CA LYS A 140 -13.90 -15.68 19.05
C LYS A 140 -14.15 -16.91 19.92
N GLN A 141 -13.28 -17.93 19.87
CA GLN A 141 -13.41 -19.13 20.71
C GLN A 141 -13.13 -18.85 22.19
N LEU A 142 -12.10 -18.05 22.51
CA LEU A 142 -11.80 -17.64 23.88
C LEU A 142 -12.96 -16.84 24.50
N ASN A 143 -13.54 -15.92 23.72
CA ASN A 143 -14.66 -15.11 24.20
C ASN A 143 -15.93 -15.96 24.43
N LYS A 144 -16.23 -16.92 23.55
CA LYS A 144 -17.31 -17.91 23.76
C LYS A 144 -17.09 -18.75 25.04
N ASN A 145 -15.84 -19.07 25.36
CA ASN A 145 -15.46 -19.82 26.56
C ASN A 145 -15.14 -18.93 27.77
N SER A 146 -15.36 -17.61 27.70
CA SER A 146 -15.02 -16.66 28.77
C SER A 146 -15.61 -17.01 30.14
N GLY A 147 -16.79 -17.65 30.16
CA GLY A 147 -17.41 -18.19 31.37
C GLY A 147 -16.56 -19.24 32.10
N LYS A 148 -15.79 -20.07 31.39
CA LYS A 148 -14.89 -21.08 31.98
C LYS A 148 -13.66 -20.46 32.65
N PHE A 149 -13.26 -19.28 32.18
CA PHE A 149 -12.16 -18.50 32.74
C PHE A 149 -12.63 -17.54 33.84
N LYS A 150 -13.95 -17.37 34.01
CA LYS A 150 -14.54 -16.53 35.06
C LYS A 150 -14.20 -17.11 36.44
N GLY A 151 -13.45 -16.35 37.24
CA GLY A 151 -12.99 -16.81 38.56
C GLY A 151 -11.80 -17.78 38.52
N ALA A 152 -11.12 -17.93 37.36
CA ALA A 152 -9.86 -18.69 37.29
C ALA A 152 -8.82 -18.15 38.28
N CYS A 153 -8.70 -16.82 38.40
CA CYS A 153 -7.85 -16.16 39.40
C CYS A 153 -8.29 -16.37 40.85
N SER A 154 -9.52 -16.87 41.07
CA SER A 154 -10.05 -17.16 42.41
C SER A 154 -9.80 -18.61 42.84
N LYS A 155 -9.39 -19.49 41.93
CA LYS A 155 -9.07 -20.90 42.23
C LYS A 155 -7.79 -20.98 43.06
N SER A 156 -7.88 -21.55 44.27
CA SER A 156 -6.78 -21.63 45.24
C SER A 156 -5.53 -22.35 44.69
N HIS A 157 -5.71 -23.34 43.82
CA HIS A 157 -4.62 -24.10 43.19
C HIS A 157 -3.96 -23.39 41.99
N LEU A 158 -4.58 -22.32 41.45
CA LEU A 158 -4.00 -21.50 40.38
C LEU A 158 -3.44 -20.17 40.90
N LYS A 159 -3.63 -19.87 42.19
CA LYS A 159 -2.91 -18.80 42.86
C LYS A 159 -1.45 -19.24 42.96
N ILE A 160 -0.63 -18.79 42.01
CA ILE A 160 0.82 -18.67 42.27
C ILE A 160 0.91 -17.93 43.59
N LYS A 161 1.67 -18.46 44.57
CA LYS A 161 1.83 -17.84 45.89
C LYS A 161 2.35 -16.41 45.70
N CYS A 162 1.46 -15.46 45.50
CA CYS A 162 1.78 -14.05 45.56
C CYS A 162 2.26 -13.85 46.98
N LYS A 163 3.53 -13.47 47.12
CA LYS A 163 4.18 -13.31 48.41
C LYS A 163 3.41 -12.31 49.29
N GLU A 164 2.54 -11.49 48.70
CA GLU A 164 1.50 -10.73 49.38
C GLU A 164 0.21 -10.61 48.54
N PRO A 165 -0.99 -10.65 49.15
CA PRO A 165 -2.28 -10.48 48.47
C PRO A 165 -2.51 -9.09 47.84
N SER A 166 -1.68 -8.10 48.19
CA SER A 166 -1.78 -6.69 47.79
C SER A 166 -1.38 -6.43 46.34
N MET A 167 -0.64 -7.35 45.69
CA MET A 167 -0.09 -7.17 44.34
C MET A 167 -0.93 -7.81 43.22
N CYS A 168 -1.98 -8.57 43.56
CA CYS A 168 -2.90 -9.12 42.56
C CYS A 168 -4.06 -8.16 42.31
N GLU A 169 -3.94 -7.32 41.27
CA GLU A 169 -5.04 -6.49 40.79
C GLU A 169 -6.11 -7.30 40.04
N CYS A 170 -6.82 -8.17 40.75
CA CYS A 170 -8.08 -8.75 40.28
C CYS A 170 -9.23 -8.13 41.07
N LYS A 171 -9.51 -6.83 40.88
CA LYS A 171 -10.65 -6.17 41.53
C LYS A 171 -11.97 -6.75 41.00
N THR A 172 -12.63 -7.59 41.79
CA THR A 172 -14.02 -7.97 41.53
C THR A 172 -14.90 -6.74 41.71
N LYS A 173 -15.43 -6.15 40.62
CA LYS A 173 -16.47 -5.11 40.71
C LYS A 173 -17.71 -5.70 41.39
N LYS A 174 -17.90 -5.44 42.69
CA LYS A 174 -19.18 -5.69 43.38
C LYS A 174 -20.23 -4.77 42.75
N LYS A 175 -21.29 -5.32 42.16
CA LYS A 175 -22.49 -4.56 41.80
C LYS A 175 -23.09 -3.98 43.08
N LYS A 176 -22.99 -2.66 43.30
CA LYS A 176 -23.80 -1.97 44.30
C LYS A 176 -25.26 -2.10 43.88
N ARG A 177 -26.11 -2.66 44.75
CA ARG A 177 -27.56 -2.60 44.59
C ARG A 177 -27.97 -1.13 44.69
N ILE A 178 -28.58 -0.60 43.64
CA ILE A 178 -29.17 0.74 43.65
C ILE A 178 -30.44 0.65 44.49
N GLY A 179 -30.34 1.05 45.76
CA GLY A 179 -31.50 1.37 46.59
C GLY A 179 -31.92 2.80 46.29
N ASN A 180 -33.19 3.00 45.93
CA ASN A 180 -33.78 4.29 45.65
C ASN A 180 -33.68 5.21 46.87
N HIS A 181 -32.92 6.30 46.74
CA HIS A 181 -33.15 7.55 47.46
C HIS A 181 -32.66 8.72 46.59
N GLN A 182 -33.60 9.44 45.98
CA GLN A 182 -33.41 10.87 45.65
C GLN A 182 -33.84 11.68 46.88
N PRO A 183 -33.16 12.79 47.25
CA PRO A 183 -33.38 14.12 46.65
C PRO A 183 -32.08 14.98 46.59
N LYS A 184 -31.91 16.19 46.02
CA LYS A 184 -32.68 17.20 45.27
C LYS A 184 -31.66 18.29 44.78
N TYR A 185 -31.78 18.76 43.53
CA TYR A 185 -31.34 20.04 42.88
C TYR A 185 -29.88 20.57 43.06
N SER A 186 -29.20 21.23 42.10
CA SER A 186 -29.63 22.23 41.11
C SER A 186 -28.67 22.29 39.90
N ILE A 187 -29.22 22.51 38.70
CA ILE A 187 -28.46 22.83 37.47
C ILE A 187 -28.33 24.36 37.40
N ARG A 188 -27.10 24.87 37.26
CA ARG A 188 -26.83 26.21 36.71
C ARG A 188 -26.04 26.05 35.41
N LYS A 189 -26.68 26.35 34.29
CA LYS A 189 -26.03 26.61 33.00
C LYS A 189 -25.59 28.08 32.99
N HIS A 190 -24.36 28.36 32.57
CA HIS A 190 -23.99 29.64 31.96
C HIS A 190 -23.19 29.36 30.69
N LEU A 191 -23.57 30.11 29.66
CA LEU A 191 -23.07 30.19 28.29
C LEU A 191 -22.11 31.40 28.17
N GLU A 192 -21.36 31.44 27.07
CA GLU A 192 -20.54 32.57 26.54
C GLU A 192 -19.21 32.82 27.27
N GLY A 193 -18.07 33.16 26.65
CA GLY A 193 -17.65 33.57 25.30
C GLY A 193 -16.33 34.37 25.43
N GLU A 194 -15.49 34.39 24.38
CA GLU A 194 -14.30 35.28 24.15
C GLU A 194 -13.04 35.07 25.02
N GLU A 195 -11.88 34.64 24.50
CA GLU A 195 -10.87 35.19 23.53
C GLU A 195 -9.61 35.70 24.24
N ALA A 196 -8.43 35.12 23.89
CA ALA A 196 -7.14 35.82 23.62
C ALA A 196 -5.90 34.90 23.69
N SER A 197 -5.44 34.49 22.50
CA SER A 197 -4.07 34.60 21.96
C SER A 197 -2.82 34.17 22.75
N ARG A 198 -2.14 33.11 22.24
CA ARG A 198 -0.68 33.12 21.95
C ARG A 198 -0.21 32.04 20.96
N SER A 199 -0.16 32.44 19.69
CA SER A 199 0.90 32.33 18.67
C SER A 199 1.93 31.16 18.62
N ILE A 200 2.14 30.67 17.36
CA ILE A 200 3.39 30.17 16.70
C ILE A 200 3.71 28.67 16.97
N VAL A 201 3.85 27.73 16.01
CA VAL A 201 4.58 27.68 14.73
C VAL A 201 3.89 26.71 13.75
N THR A 202 3.84 27.11 12.48
CA THR A 202 3.61 26.25 11.30
C THR A 202 4.85 25.38 10.99
N SER A 203 4.69 24.07 10.81
CA SER A 203 5.57 23.32 9.93
C SER A 203 4.75 22.31 9.14
N LYS A 204 4.55 22.64 7.85
CA LYS A 204 4.32 21.66 6.79
C LYS A 204 5.47 20.65 6.87
N GLU A 205 5.17 19.41 7.21
CA GLU A 205 6.09 18.31 6.93
C GLU A 205 5.84 17.90 5.48
N GLU A 206 6.58 18.53 4.57
CA GLU A 206 6.83 17.96 3.24
C GLU A 206 7.47 16.60 3.45
N ASN A 207 6.81 15.57 2.93
CA ASN A 207 7.26 14.20 3.02
C ASN A 207 8.62 14.07 2.27
N PRO A 208 9.76 13.86 2.96
CA PRO A 208 11.10 13.96 2.37
C PRO A 208 11.40 12.88 1.31
N ILE A 209 10.50 11.91 1.16
CA ILE A 209 10.58 10.84 0.17
C ILE A 209 10.15 11.35 -1.23
N LEU A 210 9.20 12.30 -1.32
CA LEU A 210 8.74 12.80 -2.63
C LEU A 210 9.76 13.74 -3.31
N SER A 211 10.55 14.50 -2.55
CA SER A 211 11.55 15.42 -3.10
C SER A 211 12.81 14.69 -3.60
N GLN A 212 13.22 13.61 -2.92
CA GLN A 212 14.38 12.81 -3.32
C GLN A 212 14.11 11.96 -4.57
N ILE A 213 12.86 11.51 -4.79
CA ILE A 213 12.45 10.75 -5.98
C ILE A 213 12.41 11.65 -7.22
N ASN A 214 12.00 12.92 -7.09
CA ASN A 214 11.99 13.86 -8.21
C ASN A 214 13.40 14.28 -8.65
N ALA A 215 14.36 14.37 -7.72
CA ALA A 215 15.76 14.71 -8.05
C ALA A 215 16.47 13.57 -8.81
N SER A 216 16.25 12.32 -8.41
CA SER A 216 16.85 11.14 -9.05
C SER A 216 16.25 10.79 -10.42
N PHE A 217 15.08 11.34 -10.76
CA PHE A 217 14.49 11.25 -12.10
C PHE A 217 15.10 12.27 -13.09
N VAL A 218 15.65 13.39 -12.61
CA VAL A 218 16.28 14.41 -13.46
C VAL A 218 17.71 14.00 -13.86
N GLU A 219 18.51 13.46 -12.93
CA GLU A 219 19.90 13.02 -13.21
C GLU A 219 19.98 11.80 -14.15
N ASN A 220 18.95 10.96 -14.21
CA ASN A 220 18.93 9.78 -15.08
C ASN A 220 18.64 10.12 -16.56
N LYS A 221 18.10 11.32 -16.85
CA LYS A 221 17.83 11.79 -18.21
C LYS A 221 19.11 12.22 -18.93
N ASP A 222 20.02 12.90 -18.23
CA ASP A 222 21.28 13.39 -18.81
C ASP A 222 22.29 12.25 -19.04
N THR A 223 22.22 11.20 -18.22
CA THR A 223 23.07 10.01 -18.35
C THR A 223 22.62 9.11 -19.52
N LEU A 224 21.31 9.01 -19.79
CA LEU A 224 20.79 8.25 -20.93
C LEU A 224 20.97 8.98 -22.27
N LEU A 225 20.91 10.32 -22.29
CA LEU A 225 21.19 11.10 -23.51
C LEU A 225 22.67 11.04 -23.90
N SER A 226 23.60 11.08 -22.94
CA SER A 226 25.04 11.01 -23.23
C SER A 226 25.47 9.62 -23.74
N HIS A 227 24.88 8.54 -23.23
CA HIS A 227 25.14 7.18 -23.73
C HIS A 227 24.53 6.93 -25.13
N ALA A 228 23.38 7.55 -25.46
CA ALA A 228 22.78 7.45 -26.78
C ALA A 228 23.61 8.19 -27.86
N LEU A 229 24.13 9.38 -27.54
CA LEU A 229 24.94 10.19 -28.48
C LEU A 229 26.34 9.61 -28.70
N THR A 230 26.91 8.89 -27.72
CA THR A 230 28.25 8.28 -27.86
C THR A 230 28.23 7.00 -28.72
N ARG A 231 27.09 6.32 -28.85
CA ARG A 231 26.92 5.14 -29.72
C ARG A 231 26.66 5.47 -31.19
N GLN A 232 26.20 6.68 -31.50
CA GLN A 232 25.96 7.13 -32.88
C GLN A 232 27.21 7.69 -33.58
N ARG A 233 28.27 8.02 -32.84
CA ARG A 233 29.55 8.54 -33.38
C ARG A 233 30.62 7.48 -33.67
N ARG A 234 30.33 6.20 -33.43
CA ARG A 234 31.26 5.06 -33.64
C ARG A 234 30.77 4.04 -34.68
N ARG A 235 29.89 4.45 -35.60
CA ARG A 235 29.54 3.69 -36.80
C ARG A 235 29.62 4.59 -38.02
#